data_AF-A0A1I7FKH1-F1
#
_entry.id   AF-A0A1I7FKH1-F1
#
_cell.length_a   1.000
_cell.length_b   1.000
_cell.length_c   1.000
_cell.angle_alpha   90.00
_cell.angle_beta   90.00
_cell.angle_gamma   90.00
#
_symmetry.space_group_name_H-M   'P 1'
#
loop_
_entity.id
_entity.type
_entity.pdbx_description
1 polymer ?
#
loop_
_entity_poly.entity_id
_entity_poly.type
_entity_poly.pdbx_seq_one_letter_code
_entity_poly.pdbx_strand_id
1 'polypeptide(L)'
;MSAVFVKTGVVYLVLGLMAGGVMHHQHHAGLLPLHAYLSAIGGLSIVFGLIYRTFPRAGRDRLAFWHFWLFNIPMGLIFLYMSWAVGAGRTFDDTQPHTNDMKLGVLALVLVVSVCVFVVNVFKNVTDAINE
;
A
#
# COMPACT_ATOMS: atom_id res chain seq x y z
N MET A 1 -6.95 -11.99 9.34
CA MET A 1 -6.11 -11.10 8.50
C MET A 1 -5.34 -10.01 9.28
N SER A 2 -5.79 -9.61 10.48
CA SER A 2 -5.17 -8.54 11.27
C SER A 2 -3.63 -8.61 11.42
N ALA A 3 -3.09 -9.70 11.98
CA ALA A 3 -1.65 -9.81 12.25
C ALA A 3 -0.79 -9.76 10.97
N VAL A 4 -1.32 -10.25 9.84
CA VAL A 4 -0.60 -10.25 8.56
C VAL A 4 -0.47 -8.82 8.03
N PHE A 5 -1.56 -8.03 8.10
CA PHE A 5 -1.54 -6.60 7.74
C PHE A 5 -0.57 -5.77 8.58
N VAL A 6 -0.50 -6.03 9.88
CA VAL A 6 0.46 -5.35 10.75
C VAL A 6 1.89 -5.72 10.34
N LYS A 7 2.17 -7.01 10.12
CA LYS A 7 3.50 -7.49 9.70
C LYS A 7 3.90 -6.90 8.35
N THR A 8 3.02 -6.90 7.34
CA THR A 8 3.32 -6.32 6.03
C THR A 8 3.51 -4.80 6.13
N GLY A 9 2.71 -4.11 6.94
CA GLY A 9 2.86 -2.68 7.16
C GLY A 9 4.21 -2.29 7.78
N VAL A 10 4.71 -3.06 8.75
CA VAL A 10 6.05 -2.86 9.31
C VAL A 10 7.13 -3.06 8.24
N VAL A 11 7.01 -4.09 7.40
CA VAL A 11 7.96 -4.31 6.29
C VAL A 11 7.96 -3.13 5.32
N TYR A 12 6.78 -2.63 4.92
CA TYR A 12 6.69 -1.45 4.04
C TYR A 12 7.26 -0.18 4.67
N LEU A 13 7.08 0.03 5.98
CA LEU A 13 7.70 1.14 6.69
C LEU A 13 9.23 1.06 6.66
N VAL A 14 9.81 -0.13 6.89
CA VAL A 14 11.27 -0.32 6.80
C VAL A 14 11.76 -0.01 5.38
N LEU A 15 11.07 -0.51 4.35
CA LEU A 15 11.43 -0.22 2.95
C LEU A 15 11.31 1.27 2.62
N GLY A 16 10.26 1.95 3.11
CA GLY A 16 10.09 3.39 2.94
C GLY A 16 11.20 4.20 3.62
N LEU A 17 11.64 3.78 4.81
CA LEU A 17 12.75 4.41 5.53
C LEU A 17 14.08 4.20 4.79
N MET A 18 14.33 2.99 4.27
CA MET A 18 15.50 2.73 3.44
C MET A 18 15.51 3.59 2.17
N ALA A 19 14.38 3.69 1.47
CA ALA A 19 14.25 4.54 0.28
C ALA A 19 14.51 6.02 0.62
N GLY A 20 14.01 6.51 1.76
CA GLY A 20 14.26 7.87 2.24
C GLY A 20 15.74 8.11 2.56
N GLY A 21 16.42 7.14 3.17
CA GLY A 21 17.86 7.21 3.43
C GLY A 21 18.69 7.28 2.15
N VAL A 22 18.37 6.44 1.16
CA VAL A 22 19.03 6.47 -0.17
C VAL A 22 18.77 7.81 -0.87
N MET A 23 17.53 8.30 -0.85
CA MET A 23 17.17 9.61 -1.40
C MET A 23 18.00 10.74 -0.79
N HIS A 24 18.13 10.75 0.54
CA HIS A 24 18.88 11.77 1.26
C HIS A 24 20.38 11.72 0.90
N HIS A 25 20.97 10.53 0.89
CA HIS A 25 22.40 10.36 0.58
C HIS A 25 22.74 10.72 -0.88
N GLN A 26 21.86 10.39 -1.83
CA GLN A 26 22.10 10.63 -3.25
C GLN A 26 21.66 12.03 -3.71
N HIS A 27 20.93 12.80 -2.89
CA HIS A 27 20.26 14.05 -3.31
C HIS A 27 19.36 13.86 -4.55
N HIS A 28 18.81 12.66 -4.75
CA HIS A 28 18.02 12.30 -5.93
C HIS A 28 16.52 12.45 -5.66
N ALA A 29 15.94 13.58 -6.09
CA ALA A 29 14.51 13.86 -5.94
C ALA A 29 13.59 12.82 -6.62
N GLY A 30 14.10 12.08 -7.61
CA GLY A 30 13.34 11.00 -8.28
C GLY A 30 12.95 9.83 -7.38
N LEU A 31 13.54 9.71 -6.18
CA LEU A 31 13.16 8.71 -5.17
C LEU A 31 12.05 9.18 -4.22
N LEU A 32 11.67 10.46 -4.27
CA LEU A 32 10.67 11.05 -3.40
C LEU A 32 9.30 10.36 -3.51
N PRO A 33 8.77 10.07 -4.71
CA PRO A 33 7.51 9.34 -4.84
C PRO A 33 7.59 7.96 -4.20
N LEU A 34 8.71 7.24 -4.38
CA LEU A 34 8.92 5.90 -3.82
C LEU A 34 8.95 5.92 -2.29
N HIS A 35 9.69 6.86 -1.69
CA HIS A 35 9.77 7.04 -0.24
C HIS A 35 8.41 7.36 0.38
N ALA A 36 7.71 8.35 -0.18
CA ALA A 36 6.43 8.82 0.34
C ALA A 36 5.35 7.73 0.24
N TYR A 37 5.29 7.03 -0.89
CA TYR A 37 4.28 6.01 -1.15
C TYR A 37 4.44 4.81 -0.19
N LEU A 38 5.64 4.24 -0.09
CA LEU A 38 5.91 3.10 0.80
C LEU A 38 5.61 3.40 2.27
N SER A 39 6.01 4.60 2.73
CA SER A 39 5.80 5.01 4.12
C SER A 39 4.31 5.19 4.43
N ALA A 40 3.56 5.85 3.53
CA ALA A 40 2.13 6.05 3.68
C ALA A 40 1.36 4.71 3.71
N ILE A 41 1.70 3.80 2.80
CA ILE A 41 1.03 2.50 2.65
C ILE A 41 1.40 1.52 3.77
N GLY A 42 2.64 1.57 4.26
CA GLY A 42 3.04 0.84 5.45
C GLY A 42 2.24 1.27 6.68
N GLY A 43 2.10 2.58 6.88
CA GLY A 43 1.23 3.14 7.92
C GLY A 43 -0.23 2.67 7.78
N LEU A 44 -0.81 2.80 6.60
CA LEU A 44 -2.20 2.37 6.33
C LEU A 44 -2.39 0.86 6.57
N SER A 45 -1.43 0.03 6.21
CA SER A 45 -1.49 -1.42 6.44
C SER A 45 -1.56 -1.76 7.93
N ILE A 46 -0.82 -1.04 8.77
CA ILE A 46 -0.90 -1.19 10.23
C ILE A 46 -2.29 -0.78 10.73
N VAL A 47 -2.83 0.34 10.24
CA VAL A 47 -4.19 0.81 10.58
C VAL A 47 -5.25 -0.22 10.19
N PHE A 48 -5.18 -0.78 8.98
CA PHE A 48 -6.09 -1.87 8.56
C PHE A 48 -5.97 -3.09 9.47
N GLY A 49 -4.74 -3.46 9.84
CA GLY A 49 -4.48 -4.53 10.79
C GLY A 49 -5.11 -4.28 12.16
N LEU A 50 -5.04 -3.04 12.66
CA LEU A 50 -5.65 -2.62 13.92
C LEU A 50 -7.18 -2.65 13.85
N ILE A 51 -7.78 -2.14 12.78
CA ILE A 51 -9.25 -2.20 12.56
C ILE A 51 -9.72 -3.65 12.57
N TYR A 52 -9.03 -4.55 11.86
CA TYR A 52 -9.39 -5.97 11.86
C TYR A 52 -9.10 -6.70 13.18
N ARG A 53 -8.31 -6.12 14.07
CA ARG A 53 -8.15 -6.61 15.45
C ARG A 53 -9.32 -6.17 16.31
N THR A 54 -9.70 -4.91 16.21
CA THR A 54 -10.78 -4.29 16.99
C THR A 54 -12.16 -4.81 16.58
N PHE A 55 -12.36 -5.12 15.29
CA PHE A 55 -13.59 -5.67 14.74
C PHE A 55 -13.34 -7.07 14.15
N PRO A 56 -13.36 -8.14 14.97
CA PRO A 56 -12.99 -9.49 14.54
C PRO A 56 -13.88 -10.05 13.44
N ARG A 57 -15.14 -9.59 13.34
CA ARG A 57 -16.07 -9.98 12.28
C ARG A 57 -15.58 -9.48 10.92
N ALA A 58 -15.18 -8.20 10.83
CA ALA A 58 -14.60 -7.62 9.61
C ALA A 58 -13.29 -8.30 9.22
N GLY A 59 -12.48 -8.74 10.19
CA GLY A 59 -11.19 -9.40 9.97
C GLY A 59 -11.24 -10.89 9.58
N ARG A 60 -12.40 -11.55 9.75
CA ARG A 60 -12.65 -12.97 9.39
C ARG A 60 -13.44 -13.14 8.09
N ASP A 61 -14.02 -12.07 7.56
CA ASP A 61 -14.81 -12.11 6.33
C ASP A 61 -13.94 -12.35 5.08
N ARG A 62 -14.52 -12.97 4.04
CA ARG A 62 -13.89 -13.16 2.73
C ARG A 62 -13.50 -11.83 2.09
N LEU A 63 -14.21 -10.74 2.39
CA LEU A 63 -13.82 -9.40 1.92
C LEU A 63 -12.46 -8.95 2.49
N ALA A 64 -12.09 -9.33 3.72
CA ALA A 64 -10.76 -9.01 4.27
C ALA A 64 -9.64 -9.79 3.55
N PHE A 65 -9.92 -11.02 3.10
CA PHE A 65 -8.99 -11.78 2.28
C PHE A 65 -8.78 -11.10 0.92
N TRP A 66 -9.86 -10.72 0.24
CA TRP A 66 -9.76 -10.04 -1.05
C TRP A 66 -9.08 -8.67 -0.94
N HIS A 67 -9.46 -7.87 0.07
CA HIS A 67 -8.79 -6.60 0.36
C HIS A 67 -7.28 -6.81 0.56
N PHE A 68 -6.86 -7.79 1.36
CA PHE A 68 -5.44 -8.04 1.60
C PHE A 68 -4.66 -8.29 0.29
N TRP A 69 -5.14 -9.20 -0.56
CA TRP A 69 -4.42 -9.56 -1.77
C TRP A 69 -4.49 -8.49 -2.87
N LEU A 70 -5.66 -7.88 -3.06
CA LEU A 70 -5.84 -6.78 -4.02
C LEU A 70 -5.04 -5.54 -3.61
N PHE A 71 -4.72 -5.38 -2.33
CA PHE A 71 -3.86 -4.30 -1.85
C PHE A 71 -2.38 -4.65 -1.98
N ASN A 72 -1.95 -5.80 -1.45
CA ASN A 72 -0.52 -6.10 -1.32
C ASN A 72 0.14 -6.55 -2.65
N ILE A 73 -0.57 -7.25 -3.54
CA ILE A 73 0.02 -7.71 -4.82
C ILE A 73 0.39 -6.52 -5.72
N PRO A 74 -0.53 -5.58 -6.02
CA PRO A 74 -0.18 -4.44 -6.87
C PRO A 74 0.90 -3.58 -6.23
N MET A 75 0.89 -3.44 -4.89
CA MET A 75 1.95 -2.71 -4.18
C MET A 75 3.32 -3.35 -4.37
N GLY A 76 3.44 -4.68 -4.24
CA GLY A 76 4.69 -5.38 -4.51
C GLY A 76 5.17 -5.19 -5.94
N LEU A 77 4.25 -5.22 -6.91
CA LEU A 77 4.56 -5.01 -8.34
C LEU A 77 4.99 -3.57 -8.65
N ILE A 78 4.31 -2.57 -8.09
CA ILE A 78 4.69 -1.16 -8.22
C ILE A 78 6.09 -0.95 -7.63
N PHE A 79 6.34 -1.48 -6.43
CA PHE A 79 7.64 -1.36 -5.77
C PHE A 79 8.76 -2.00 -6.60
N LEU A 80 8.53 -3.20 -7.12
CA LEU A 80 9.51 -3.90 -7.95
C LEU A 80 9.81 -3.13 -9.24
N TYR A 81 8.77 -2.59 -9.90
CA TYR A 81 8.91 -1.76 -11.09
C TYR A 81 9.69 -0.49 -10.80
N MET A 82 9.35 0.24 -9.74
CA MET A 82 10.03 1.49 -9.39
C MET A 82 11.49 1.25 -8.99
N SER A 83 11.77 0.20 -8.23
CA SER A 83 13.14 -0.19 -7.85
C SER A 83 13.99 -0.52 -9.07
N TRP A 84 13.43 -1.29 -10.02
CA TRP A 84 14.10 -1.60 -11.28
C TRP A 84 14.33 -0.36 -12.13
N ALA A 85 13.33 0.51 -12.25
CA ALA A 85 13.42 1.74 -13.04
C ALA A 85 14.51 2.68 -12.51
N VAL A 86 14.59 2.87 -11.19
CA VAL A 86 15.67 3.66 -10.55
C VAL A 86 17.03 3.00 -10.79
N GLY A 87 17.14 1.67 -10.64
CA GLY A 87 18.38 0.94 -10.93
C GLY A 87 18.83 1.07 -12.40
N ALA A 88 17.89 1.25 -13.32
CA ALA A 88 18.14 1.53 -14.73
C ALA A 88 18.40 3.03 -15.04
N GLY A 89 18.50 3.89 -14.01
CA GLY A 89 18.76 5.32 -14.14
C GLY A 89 17.54 6.17 -14.53
N ARG A 90 16.32 5.62 -14.46
CA ARG A 90 15.09 6.38 -14.73
C ARG A 90 14.69 7.22 -13.52
N THR A 91 14.19 8.42 -13.78
CA THR A 91 13.63 9.32 -12.76
C THR A 91 12.12 9.40 -12.88
N PHE A 92 11.44 9.45 -11.74
CA PHE A 92 9.98 9.66 -11.63
C PHE A 92 9.68 11.12 -11.33
N ASP A 93 10.26 12.03 -12.12
CA ASP A 93 10.05 13.46 -11.95
C ASP A 93 8.73 13.90 -12.59
N ASP A 94 7.93 14.69 -11.86
CA ASP A 94 6.58 15.16 -12.22
C ASP A 94 6.57 16.04 -13.49
N THR A 95 7.75 16.41 -13.98
CA THR A 95 7.95 17.31 -15.12
C THR A 95 7.87 16.62 -16.48
N GLN A 96 8.01 15.29 -16.55
CA GLN A 96 7.93 14.55 -17.82
C GLN A 96 6.57 13.84 -17.97
N PRO A 97 5.90 13.94 -19.13
CA PRO A 97 4.69 13.19 -19.40
C PRO A 97 5.00 11.69 -19.35
N HIS A 98 4.60 11.00 -18.27
CA HIS A 98 4.67 9.54 -18.15
C HIS A 98 3.60 8.84 -19.00
N THR A 99 3.49 9.21 -20.28
CA THR A 99 2.42 8.83 -21.22
C THR A 99 2.42 7.34 -21.57
N ASN A 100 3.41 6.58 -21.12
CA ASN A 100 3.72 5.22 -21.52
C ASN A 100 3.72 4.21 -20.34
N ASP A 101 3.48 4.65 -19.10
CA ASP A 101 3.43 3.75 -17.93
C ASP A 101 2.01 3.23 -17.65
N MET A 102 1.30 2.80 -18.70
CA MET A 102 -0.06 2.23 -18.60
C MET A 102 -0.13 1.08 -17.57
N LYS A 103 0.97 0.37 -17.34
CA LYS A 103 1.11 -0.66 -16.32
C LYS A 103 0.90 -0.12 -14.90
N LEU A 104 1.45 1.04 -14.56
CA LEU A 104 1.25 1.67 -13.26
C LEU A 104 -0.20 2.14 -13.07
N GLY A 105 -0.83 2.66 -14.14
CA GLY A 105 -2.24 3.05 -14.11
C GLY A 105 -3.18 1.88 -13.83
N VAL A 106 -2.95 0.72 -14.46
CA VAL A 106 -3.73 -0.50 -14.19
C VAL A 106 -3.54 -0.97 -12.75
N LEU A 107 -2.31 -1.00 -12.24
CA LEU A 107 -2.05 -1.39 -10.84
C LEU A 107 -2.71 -0.42 -9.85
N ALA A 108 -2.69 0.89 -10.13
CA ALA A 108 -3.39 1.89 -9.34
C ALA A 108 -4.92 1.66 -9.31
N LEU A 109 -5.52 1.30 -10.44
CA LEU A 109 -6.95 0.95 -10.48
C LEU A 109 -7.27 -0.27 -9.61
N VAL A 110 -6.42 -1.30 -9.61
CA VAL A 110 -6.60 -2.47 -8.73
C VAL A 110 -6.53 -2.06 -7.25
N LEU A 111 -5.66 -1.11 -6.90
CA LEU A 111 -5.60 -0.56 -5.54
C LEU A 111 -6.89 0.20 -5.17
N VAL A 112 -7.45 0.98 -6.08
CA VAL A 112 -8.75 1.64 -5.88
C VAL A 112 -9.84 0.59 -5.61
N VAL A 113 -9.90 -0.47 -6.41
CA VAL A 113 -10.83 -1.59 -6.20
C VAL A 113 -10.62 -2.24 -4.83
N SER A 114 -9.36 -2.41 -4.41
CA SER A 114 -9.03 -2.95 -3.09
C SER A 114 -9.58 -2.10 -1.95
N VAL A 115 -9.44 -0.76 -2.04
CA VAL A 115 -10.00 0.18 -1.07
C VAL A 115 -11.52 0.14 -1.09
N CYS A 116 -12.16 0.01 -2.26
CA CYS A 116 -13.62 -0.16 -2.33
C CYS A 116 -14.08 -1.45 -1.61
N VAL A 117 -13.34 -2.56 -1.76
CA VAL A 117 -13.61 -3.80 -1.02
C VAL A 117 -13.46 -3.60 0.49
N PHE A 118 -12.44 -2.85 0.93
CA PHE A 118 -12.27 -2.47 2.34
C PHE A 118 -13.46 -1.66 2.85
N VAL A 119 -13.88 -0.63 2.11
CA VAL A 119 -15.03 0.22 2.45
C VAL A 119 -16.28 -0.65 2.63
N VAL A 120 -16.60 -1.50 1.67
CA VAL A 120 -17.77 -2.40 1.76
C VAL A 120 -17.67 -3.34 2.97
N ASN A 121 -16.47 -3.85 3.28
CA ASN A 121 -16.26 -4.70 4.45
C ASN A 121 -16.51 -3.94 5.76
N VAL A 122 -16.00 -2.72 5.88
CA VAL A 122 -16.19 -1.86 7.06
C VAL A 122 -17.67 -1.60 7.28
N PHE A 123 -18.40 -1.10 6.28
CA PHE A 123 -19.83 -0.79 6.40
C PHE A 123 -20.70 -2.02 6.71
N LYS A 124 -20.26 -3.22 6.33
CA LYS A 124 -21.00 -4.46 6.61
C LYS A 124 -20.72 -5.07 7.99
N ASN A 125 -19.49 -4.93 8.49
CA ASN A 125 -19.01 -5.76 9.60
C ASN A 125 -18.46 -4.96 10.79
N VAL A 126 -18.35 -3.63 10.68
CA VAL A 126 -18.06 -2.74 11.80
C VAL A 126 -19.40 -2.28 12.37
N THR A 127 -19.70 -2.70 13.59
CA THR A 127 -20.95 -2.38 14.28
C THR A 127 -20.61 -1.96 15.70
N ASP A 128 -21.40 -1.06 16.28
CA ASP A 128 -21.19 -0.59 17.63
C ASP A 128 -21.37 -1.73 18.64
N ALA A 129 -20.49 -1.78 19.64
CA ALA A 129 -20.45 -2.81 20.68
C ALA A 129 -21.68 -2.84 21.62
N ILE A 130 -22.72 -2.04 21.36
CA ILE A 130 -23.90 -1.87 22.23
C ILE A 130 -24.99 -2.92 21.90
N ASN A 131 -24.78 -3.79 20.90
CA ASN A 131 -25.75 -4.80 20.47
C ASN A 131 -25.26 -6.26 20.65
N GLU A 132 -24.19 -6.50 21.43
CA GLU A 132 -23.76 -7.86 21.81
C GLU A 132 -24.02 -8.15 23.29
#